data_AF-A0A6J4SIL8-F1
#
_entry.id   AF-A0A6J4SIL8-F1
#
_cell.length_a   1.000
_cell.length_b   1.000
_cell.length_c   1.000
_cell.angle_alpha   90.00
_cell.angle_beta   90.00
_cell.angle_gamma   90.00
#
_symmetry.space_group_name_H-M   'P 1'
#
loop_
_entity.id
_entity.type
_entity.pdbx_description
1 polymer ?
#
loop_
_entity_poly.entity_id
_entity_poly.type
_entity_poly.pdbx_seq_one_letter_code
_entity_poly.pdbx_strand_id
1 'polypeptide(L)' 'MLLRNHRKDGTPFWNEFRLSPVYDERGRLVNFVGVQNHVTDRKQAEEALKRAHDELEDRVRQRTARLAEANARF' A
#
# COMPACT_ATOMS: atom_id res chain seq x y z
N MET A 1 0.68 -1.10 -12.50
CA MET A 1 0.93 -2.32 -11.70
C MET A 1 1.96 -2.01 -10.63
N LEU A 2 1.88 -2.65 -9.46
CA LEU A 2 2.93 -2.60 -8.45
C LEU A 2 3.91 -3.75 -8.65
N LEU A 3 5.19 -3.43 -8.72
CA LEU A 3 6.30 -4.35 -8.93
C LEU A 3 7.26 -4.26 -7.74
N ARG A 4 7.77 -5.41 -7.30
CA ARG A 4 8.88 -5.45 -6.34
C ARG A 4 10.19 -5.52 -7.12
N ASN A 5 10.86 -4.37 -7.27
CA ASN A 5 12.12 -4.24 -7.99
C ASN A 5 13.30 -4.16 -7.02
N HIS A 6 14.52 -4.21 -7.55
CA HIS A 6 15.77 -4.08 -6.78
C HIS A 6 16.63 -2.97 -7.39
N ARG A 7 17.24 -2.15 -6.52
CA ARG A 7 18.27 -1.18 -6.92
C ARG A 7 19.54 -1.92 -7.35
N LYS A 8 20.49 -1.20 -7.94
CA LYS A 8 21.80 -1.77 -8.35
C LYS A 8 22.56 -2.41 -7.18
N ASP A 9 22.37 -1.88 -5.96
CA ASP A 9 22.95 -2.42 -4.72
C ASP A 9 22.18 -3.61 -4.13
N GLY A 10 21.09 -4.05 -4.78
CA GLY A 10 20.24 -5.14 -4.32
C GLY A 10 19.10 -4.71 -3.38
N THR A 11 19.00 -3.44 -2.98
CA THR A 11 17.94 -2.99 -2.08
C THR A 11 16.57 -3.12 -2.75
N PRO A 12 15.60 -3.86 -2.15
CA PRO A 12 14.27 -3.99 -2.73
C PRO A 12 13.49 -2.68 -2.61
N PHE A 13 12.63 -2.40 -3.59
CA PHE A 13 11.73 -1.26 -3.56
C PHE A 13 10.43 -1.55 -4.31
N TRP A 14 9.35 -0.89 -3.87
CA TRP A 14 8.08 -0.92 -4.58
C TRP A 14 8.08 0.10 -5.71
N ASN A 15 7.84 -0.37 -6.93
CA ASN A 15 7.73 0.41 -8.14
C ASN A 15 6.29 0.36 -8.65
N GLU A 16 5.62 1.51 -8.69
CA GLU A 16 4.37 1.65 -9.41
C GLU A 16 4.69 1.96 -10.87
N PHE A 17 4.52 0.93 -11.71
CA PHE A 17 4.82 1.00 -13.13
C PHE A 17 3.56 1.14 -13.98
N ARG A 18 3.60 2.08 -14.91
CA ARG A 18 2.59 2.29 -15.96
C ARG A 18 3.28 2.27 -17.32
N LEU A 19 2.65 1.63 -18.30
CA LEU A 19 3.14 1.56 -19.67
C LEU A 19 1.99 1.87 -20.62
N SER A 20 2.19 2.86 -21.49
CA SER A 20 1.20 3.28 -22.47
C SER A 20 1.80 3.21 -23.88
N PRO A 21 1.12 2.58 -24.85
CA PRO A 21 1.54 2.66 -26.25
C PRO A 21 1.38 4.07 -26.80
N VAL A 22 2.23 4.43 -27.76
CA VAL A 22 2.17 5.67 -28.53
C VAL A 22 1.97 5.31 -29.99
N TYR A 23 0.96 5.90 -30.61
CA TYR A 23 0.58 5.66 -31.99
C TYR A 23 0.86 6.90 -32.85
N ASP A 24 1.18 6.70 -34.13
CA ASP A 24 1.21 7.78 -35.11
C ASP A 24 -0.22 8.16 -35.58
N GLU A 25 -0.32 9.17 -36.45
CA GLU A 25 -1.59 9.65 -37.02
C GLU A 25 -2.35 8.58 -37.82
N ARG A 26 -1.65 7.52 -38.27
CA ARG A 26 -2.24 6.39 -39.00
C ARG A 26 -2.62 5.24 -38.08
N GLY A 27 -2.53 5.43 -36.76
CA GLY A 27 -2.83 4.41 -35.76
C GLY A 27 -1.77 3.32 -35.65
N ARG A 28 -0.58 3.50 -36.21
CA ARG A 28 0.50 2.50 -36.11
C ARG A 28 1.26 2.70 -34.81
N LEU A 29 1.50 1.62 -34.10
CA LEU A 29 2.31 1.63 -32.87
C LEU A 29 3.74 2.04 -33.23
N VAL A 30 4.21 3.15 -32.65
CA VAL A 30 5.57 3.65 -32.88
C VAL A 30 6.46 3.53 -31.66
N ASN A 31 5.90 3.64 -30.45
CA ASN A 31 6.67 3.63 -29.20
C ASN A 31 5.82 3.18 -28.01
N PHE A 32 6.47 3.03 -26.85
CA PHE A 32 5.81 2.94 -25.55
C PHE A 32 6.40 3.98 -24.59
N VAL A 33 5.56 4.57 -23.75
CA VAL A 33 5.95 5.46 -22.65
C VAL A 33 5.76 4.72 -21.34
N GLY A 34 6.85 4.53 -20.62
CA GLY A 34 6.87 3.95 -19.28
C GLY A 34 7.03 5.01 -18.20
N VAL A 35 6.20 4.96 -17.16
CA VAL A 35 6.34 5.78 -15.96
C VAL A 35 6.58 4.86 -14.77
N GLN A 36 7.65 5.13 -14.02
CA GLN A 36 8.08 4.36 -12.86
C GLN A 36 8.11 5.27 -11.64
N ASN A 37 7.26 5.00 -10.65
CA ASN A 37 7.22 5.74 -9.40
C ASN A 37 7.71 4.84 -8.27
N HIS A 38 8.78 5.25 -7.59
CA HIS A 38 9.21 4.62 -6.34
C HIS A 38 8.22 4.96 -5.22
N VAL A 39 7.56 3.94 -4.66
CA VAL A 39 6.45 4.13 -3.69
C VAL A 39 6.68 3.39 -2.37
N THR A 40 7.91 2.98 -2.06
CA THR A 40 8.23 2.21 -0.85
C THR A 40 7.80 2.94 0.42
N ASP A 41 8.13 4.23 0.55
CA ASP A 41 7.83 5.01 1.75
C ASP A 41 6.31 5.12 1.97
N ARG A 42 5.55 5.35 0.88
CA ARG A 42 4.09 5.35 0.93
C ARG A 42 3.54 4.00 1.36
N LYS A 43 4.04 2.90 0.80
CA LYS A 43 3.62 1.54 1.18
C LYS A 43 3.92 1.23 2.65
N GLN A 44 5.09 1.66 3.16
CA GLN A 44 5.45 1.50 4.56
C GLN A 44 4.54 2.29 5.50
N ALA A 45 4.19 3.53 5.13
CA ALA A 45 3.25 4.35 5.88
C ALA A 45 1.84 3.74 5.91
N GLU A 46 1.35 3.25 4.77
CA GLU A 46 0.06 2.54 4.68
C GLU A 46 0.03 1.30 5.60
N GLU A 47 1.09 0.49 5.60
CA GLU A 47 1.20 -0.68 6.46
C GLU A 47 1.29 -0.32 7.95
N ALA A 48 2.04 0.73 8.30
CA ALA A 48 2.14 1.21 9.68
C ALA A 48 0.79 1.72 10.18
N LEU A 49 0.06 2.48 9.35
CA LEU A 49 -1.28 2.95 9.67
C LEU A 49 -2.25 1.78 9.87
N LYS A 50 -2.21 0.78 8.99
CA LYS A 50 -3.05 -0.41 9.12
C LYS A 50 -2.78 -1.15 10.44
N ARG A 51 -1.50 -1.36 10.78
CA ARG A 51 -1.13 -2.03 12.06
C ARG A 51 -1.64 -1.26 13.28
N ALA A 52 -1.47 0.07 13.28
CA ALA A 52 -1.94 0.91 14.38
C ALA A 52 -3.47 0.88 14.51
N HIS A 53 -4.19 0.87 13.39
CA HIS A 53 -5.64 0.74 13.36
C HIS A 53 -6.09 -0.61 13.94
N ASP A 54 -5.54 -1.71 13.46
CA ASP A 54 -5.89 -3.07 13.91
C ASP A 54 -5.65 -3.21 15.43
N GLU A 55 -4.52 -2.70 15.93
CA GLU A 55 -4.21 -2.72 17.37
C GLU A 55 -5.20 -1.88 18.19
N LEU A 56 -5.60 -0.71 17.67
CA LEU A 56 -6.57 0.14 18.35
C LEU A 56 -7.94 -0.53 18.42
N GLU A 57 -8.40 -1.17 17.35
CA GLU A 57 -9.66 -1.91 17.33
C GLU A 57 -9.68 -3.04 18.36
N ASP A 58 -8.61 -3.81 18.45
CA ASP A 58 -8.50 -4.88 19.45
C ASP A 58 -8.52 -4.35 20.88
N ARG A 59 -7.80 -3.24 21.14
CA ARG A 59 -7.83 -2.56 22.44
C ARG A 59 -9.22 -2.05 22.79
N VAL A 60 -9.93 -1.46 21.83
CA VAL A 60 -11.31 -1.00 22.00
C VAL A 60 -12.22 -2.18 22.33
N ARG A 61 -12.15 -3.27 21.56
CA ARG A 61 -12.95 -4.49 21.79
C ARG A 61 -12.74 -5.05 23.20
N GLN A 62 -11.48 -5.17 23.63
CA GLN A 62 -11.13 -5.66 24.97
C GLN A 62 -11.67 -4.75 26.08
N ARG A 63 -11.55 -3.43 25.93
CA ARG A 63 -12.06 -2.47 26.92
C ARG A 63 -13.58 -2.49 27.00
N THR A 64 -14.26 -2.54 25.86
CA THR A 64 -15.73 -2.62 25.81
C THR A 64 -16.24 -3.90 26.48
N ALA A 65 -15.60 -5.04 26.24
CA ALA A 65 -15.95 -6.30 26.90
C ALA A 65 -15.77 -6.21 28.44
N ARG A 66 -14.62 -5.72 28.91
CA ARG A 66 -14.36 -5.55 30.36
C ARG A 66 -15.35 -4.59 31.03
N LEU A 67 -15.73 -3.50 30.35
CA LEU A 67 -16.72 -2.55 30.87
C LEU A 67 -18.10 -3.16 30.96
N ALA A 68 -18.52 -3.95 29.95
CA ALA A 68 -19.79 -4.66 29.98
C ALA A 68 -19.84 -5.67 31.14
N GLU A 69 -18.77 -6.44 31.35
CA GLU A 69 -18.64 -7.37 32.47
C GLU A 69 -18.68 -6.67 33.82
N ALA A 70 -17.97 -5.55 33.98
CA ALA A 70 -17.96 -4.77 35.22
C ALA A 70 -19.34 -4.20 35.54
N ASN A 71 -20.02 -3.62 34.55
CA ASN A 71 -21.36 -3.06 34.74
C ASN A 71 -22.41 -4.14 35.06
N ALA A 72 -22.28 -5.35 34.53
CA ALA A 72 -23.19 -6.46 34.83
C ALA A 72 -22.97 -7.06 36.24
N ARG A 73 -21.85 -6.72 36.90
CA ARG A 73 -21.52 -7.16 38.26
C ARG A 73 -22.08 -6.24 39.36
N PHE A 74 -22.67 -5.11 38.98
CA PHE A 74 -23.37 -4.16 39.84
C PHE A 74 -24.86 -4.17 39.53
#